data_AF-A0A920J2X2-F1
#
_entry.id   AF-A0A920J2X2-F1
#
_cell.length_a   1.000
_cell.length_b   1.000
_cell.length_c   1.000
_cell.angle_alpha   90.00
_cell.angle_beta   90.00
_cell.angle_gamma   90.00
#
_symmetry.space_group_name_H-M   'P 1'
#
loop_
_entity.id
_entity.type
_entity.pdbx_description
1 polymer ?
#
loop_
_entity_poly.entity_id
_entity_poly.type
_entity_poly.pdbx_seq_one_letter_code
_entity_poly.pdbx_strand_id
1 'polypeptide(L)'
;MVHFEVQGFSDVENQIPLKEDSLFRIYSMSKPVTGVALMILLEEGKIRLNDPVSLYIPEFATTKVIKANKDGTYDTVKLKKQITIRDLATHTSGVAYSFTANKQLKKIYEENNYPLISS
;
A
#
# COMPACT_ATOMS: atom_id res chain seq x y z
N MET A 1 17.82 26.95 -7.27
CA MET A 1 16.56 27.56 -7.76
C MET A 1 15.47 27.19 -6.76
N VAL A 2 14.70 28.17 -6.29
CA VAL A 2 13.53 27.97 -5.43
C VAL A 2 12.37 28.66 -6.12
N HIS A 3 11.26 27.94 -6.30
CA HIS A 3 10.03 28.45 -6.88
C HIS A 3 8.88 28.05 -5.96
N PHE A 4 8.07 29.02 -5.56
CA PHE A 4 6.94 28.83 -4.66
C PHE A 4 5.86 29.86 -5.02
N GLU A 5 4.68 29.38 -5.37
CA GLU A 5 3.52 30.19 -5.73
C GLU A 5 2.24 29.51 -5.25
N VAL A 6 1.23 30.30 -4.86
CA VAL A 6 -0.11 29.84 -4.51
C VAL A 6 -1.09 30.38 -5.53
N GLN A 7 -1.89 29.49 -6.12
CA GLN A 7 -2.85 29.84 -7.15
C GLN A 7 -4.17 29.10 -6.94
N GLY A 8 -5.29 29.82 -7.09
CA GLY A 8 -6.64 29.25 -7.04
C GLY A 8 -7.34 29.33 -5.69
N PHE A 9 -8.34 28.46 -5.51
CA PHE A 9 -9.25 28.45 -4.37
C PHE A 9 -9.17 27.09 -3.64
N SER A 10 -9.27 27.09 -2.31
CA SER A 10 -9.44 25.85 -1.53
C SER A 10 -10.88 25.32 -1.58
N ASP A 11 -11.83 26.21 -1.88
CA ASP A 11 -13.25 25.91 -2.08
C ASP A 11 -13.75 26.84 -3.21
N VAL A 12 -14.14 26.24 -4.33
CA VAL A 12 -14.48 26.99 -5.55
C VAL A 12 -15.88 27.58 -5.43
N GLU A 13 -16.81 26.83 -4.85
CA GLU A 13 -18.22 27.18 -4.68
C GLU A 13 -18.38 28.40 -3.78
N ASN A 14 -17.62 28.46 -2.68
CA ASN A 14 -17.61 29.56 -1.73
C ASN A 14 -16.54 30.61 -2.02
N GLN A 15 -15.78 30.45 -3.12
CA GLN A 15 -14.68 31.34 -3.50
C GLN A 15 -13.66 31.58 -2.38
N ILE A 16 -13.32 30.54 -1.62
CA ILE A 16 -12.33 30.64 -0.54
C ILE A 16 -10.93 30.54 -1.13
N PRO A 17 -10.09 31.59 -1.06
CA PRO A 17 -8.76 31.56 -1.66
C PRO A 17 -7.88 30.50 -1.01
N LEU A 18 -7.05 29.84 -1.81
CA LEU A 18 -6.03 28.93 -1.31
C LEU A 18 -4.97 29.73 -0.54
N LYS A 19 -4.52 29.20 0.60
CA LYS A 19 -3.45 29.78 1.44
C LYS A 19 -2.18 28.94 1.37
N GLU A 20 -1.04 29.54 1.66
CA GLU A 20 0.27 28.87 1.71
C GLU A 20 0.31 27.68 2.68
N ASP A 21 -0.46 27.75 3.78
CA ASP A 21 -0.54 26.76 4.84
C ASP A 21 -1.77 25.86 4.76
N SER A 22 -2.44 25.82 3.60
CA SER A 22 -3.62 24.98 3.40
C SER A 22 -3.28 23.49 3.61
N LEU A 23 -4.19 22.76 4.25
CA LEU A 23 -4.02 21.33 4.47
C LEU A 23 -4.39 20.53 3.21
N PHE A 24 -3.52 19.60 2.83
CA PHE A 24 -3.73 18.69 1.70
C PHE A 24 -3.75 17.23 2.15
N ARG A 25 -4.60 16.44 1.49
CA ARG A 25 -4.51 14.98 1.56
C ARG A 25 -3.40 14.53 0.60
N ILE A 26 -2.28 14.07 1.16
CA ILE A 26 -1.09 13.73 0.36
C ILE A 26 -1.11 12.29 -0.19
N TYR A 27 -2.08 11.47 0.21
CA TYR A 27 -2.28 10.09 -0.26
C TYR A 27 -0.98 9.27 -0.32
N SER A 28 -0.69 8.67 -1.48
CA SER A 28 0.51 7.87 -1.73
C SER A 28 1.83 8.59 -1.44
N MET A 29 1.87 9.93 -1.39
CA MET A 29 3.09 10.65 -0.98
C MET A 29 3.44 10.43 0.51
N SER A 30 2.57 9.80 1.30
CA SER A 30 2.93 9.28 2.62
C SER A 30 3.94 8.13 2.55
N LYS A 31 4.04 7.38 1.44
CA LYS A 31 4.93 6.21 1.31
C LYS A 31 6.41 6.56 1.53
N PRO A 32 6.99 7.63 0.93
CA PRO A 32 8.35 8.07 1.26
C PRO A 32 8.58 8.37 2.75
N VAL A 33 7.60 8.98 3.43
CA VAL A 33 7.69 9.27 4.88
C VAL A 33 7.78 7.96 5.67
N THR A 34 6.90 6.99 5.36
CA THR A 34 6.96 5.64 5.94
C THR A 34 8.27 4.92 5.56
N GLY A 35 8.79 5.15 4.35
CA GLY A 35 10.08 4.61 3.90
C GLY A 35 11.24 5.12 4.75
N VAL A 36 11.26 6.41 5.10
CA VAL A 36 12.26 6.96 6.03
C VAL A 36 12.14 6.32 7.41
N ALA A 37 10.92 6.16 7.95
CA ALA A 37 10.70 5.47 9.21
C ALA A 37 11.22 4.03 9.17
N LEU A 38 11.01 3.31 8.06
CA LEU A 38 11.55 1.98 7.84
C LEU A 38 13.08 1.96 7.87
N MET A 39 13.73 2.95 7.25
CA MET A 39 15.18 3.06 7.22
C MET A 39 15.78 3.38 8.60
N ILE A 40 15.10 4.18 9.42
CA ILE A 40 15.49 4.43 10.82
C ILE A 40 15.47 3.11 11.61
N LEU A 41 14.39 2.33 11.50
CA LEU A 41 14.30 1.02 12.17
C LEU A 41 15.36 0.03 11.71
N LEU A 42 15.73 0.09 10.41
CA LEU A 42 16.79 -0.72 9.84
C LEU A 42 18.16 -0.34 10.42
N GLU A 43 18.45 0.96 10.52
CA GLU A 43 19.69 1.49 11.10
C GLU A 43 19.83 1.15 12.58
N GLU A 44 18.73 1.25 13.34
CA GLU A 44 18.68 0.85 14.75
C GLU A 44 18.75 -0.67 14.97
N GLY A 45 18.81 -1.47 13.90
CA GLY A 45 18.88 -2.93 13.97
C GLY A 45 17.58 -3.60 14.46
N LYS A 46 16.47 -2.86 14.51
CA LYS A 46 15.15 -3.37 14.96
C LYS A 46 14.47 -4.24 13.92
N ILE A 47 14.83 -4.07 12.66
CA ILE A 47 14.38 -4.90 11.53
C ILE A 47 15.54 -5.19 10.58
N ARG A 48 15.40 -6.19 9.72
CA ARG A 48 16.26 -6.44 8.56
C ARG A 48 15.43 -6.57 7.30
N LEU A 49 15.98 -6.15 6.17
CA LEU A 49 15.28 -6.23 4.87
C LEU A 49 14.86 -7.65 4.48
N ASN A 50 15.60 -8.67 4.92
CA ASN A 50 15.31 -10.07 4.64
C ASN A 50 14.45 -10.75 5.72
N ASP A 51 14.07 -10.02 6.77
CA ASP A 51 13.19 -10.59 7.79
C ASP A 51 11.82 -10.91 7.17
N PRO A 52 11.24 -12.08 7.50
CA PRO A 52 9.87 -12.35 7.12
C PRO A 52 8.94 -11.43 7.90
N VAL A 53 7.95 -10.86 7.21
CA VAL A 53 6.95 -9.94 7.78
C VAL A 53 6.22 -10.59 8.96
N SER A 54 6.05 -11.90 8.95
CA SER A 54 5.39 -12.67 10.01
C SER A 54 6.08 -12.60 11.37
N LEU A 55 7.33 -12.15 11.46
CA LEU A 55 7.97 -11.85 12.76
C LEU A 55 7.34 -10.66 13.47
N TYR A 56 6.79 -9.72 12.71
CA TYR A 56 6.23 -8.47 13.21
C TYR A 56 4.70 -8.44 13.10
N ILE A 57 4.15 -9.15 12.10
CA ILE A 57 2.71 -9.22 11.82
C ILE A 57 2.35 -10.71 11.63
N PRO A 58 2.04 -11.45 12.71
CA PRO A 58 1.89 -12.91 12.69
C PRO A 58 0.88 -13.45 11.67
N GLU A 59 -0.14 -12.67 11.30
CA GLU A 59 -1.16 -13.00 10.31
C GLU A 59 -0.55 -13.30 8.92
N PHE A 60 0.63 -12.75 8.62
CA PHE A 60 1.37 -13.06 7.39
C PHE A 60 1.91 -14.50 7.34
N ALA A 61 1.97 -15.22 8.47
CA ALA A 61 2.45 -16.60 8.50
C ALA A 61 1.49 -17.58 7.79
N THR A 62 0.20 -17.27 7.77
CA THR A 62 -0.85 -18.11 7.19
C THR A 62 -1.38 -17.59 5.85
N THR A 63 -0.77 -16.55 5.29
CA THR A 63 -1.17 -15.97 4.01
C THR A 63 -1.05 -16.99 2.87
N LYS A 64 -2.04 -16.96 1.97
CA LYS A 64 -2.10 -17.78 0.77
C LYS A 64 -2.14 -16.88 -0.47
N VAL A 65 -1.78 -17.46 -1.61
CA VAL A 65 -1.85 -16.80 -2.91
C VAL A 65 -3.12 -17.24 -3.62
N ILE A 66 -3.88 -16.26 -4.12
CA ILE A 66 -5.03 -16.53 -4.98
C ILE A 66 -4.53 -16.87 -6.38
N LYS A 67 -4.97 -18.01 -6.92
CA LYS A 67 -4.73 -18.43 -8.29
C LYS A 67 -6.08 -18.45 -9.01
N ALA A 68 -6.28 -17.50 -9.91
CA ALA A 68 -7.49 -17.47 -10.73
C ALA A 68 -7.41 -18.52 -11.84
N ASN A 69 -8.51 -19.24 -12.05
CA ASN A 69 -8.67 -20.23 -13.09
C ASN A 69 -9.31 -19.61 -14.35
N LYS A 70 -9.16 -20.28 -15.50
CA LYS A 70 -9.68 -19.77 -16.79
C LYS A 70 -11.21 -19.74 -16.85
N ASP A 71 -11.87 -20.55 -16.04
CA ASP A 71 -13.33 -20.65 -15.92
C ASP A 71 -13.94 -19.56 -15.00
N GLY A 72 -13.11 -18.69 -14.42
CA GLY A 72 -13.55 -17.64 -13.51
C GLY A 72 -13.66 -18.07 -12.05
N THR A 73 -13.32 -19.32 -11.71
CA THR A 73 -13.13 -19.76 -10.32
C THR A 73 -11.74 -19.37 -9.81
N TYR A 74 -11.50 -19.56 -8.51
CA TYR A 74 -10.18 -19.35 -7.92
C TYR A 74 -9.83 -20.42 -6.90
N ASP A 75 -8.54 -20.73 -6.83
CA ASP A 75 -7.95 -21.57 -5.79
C ASP A 75 -7.06 -20.73 -4.88
N THR A 76 -6.82 -21.23 -3.66
CA THR A 76 -5.77 -20.68 -2.79
C THR A 76 -4.63 -21.67 -2.67
N VAL A 77 -3.42 -21.20 -2.98
CA VAL A 77 -2.19 -22.01 -2.88
C VAL A 77 -1.29 -21.46 -1.78
N LYS A 78 -0.51 -22.34 -1.15
CA LYS A 78 0.48 -21.93 -0.15
C LYS A 78 1.53 -21.02 -0.78
N LEU A 79 2.00 -20.04 -0.03
CA LEU A 79 3.15 -19.22 -0.42
C LEU A 79 4.38 -20.09 -0.71
N LYS A 80 5.07 -19.81 -1.83
CA LYS A 80 6.33 -20.47 -2.20
C LYS A 80 7.52 -19.99 -1.34
N LYS A 81 7.45 -18.73 -0.88
CA LYS A 81 8.44 -18.05 -0.04
C LYS A 81 7.68 -17.12 0.91
N GLN A 82 8.19 -16.95 2.13
CA GLN A 82 7.67 -15.93 3.04
C GLN A 82 7.89 -14.52 2.47
N ILE A 83 6.92 -13.63 2.68
CA ILE A 83 7.01 -12.22 2.30
C ILE A 83 8.01 -11.54 3.24
N THR A 84 8.96 -10.81 2.68
CA THR A 84 9.98 -10.07 3.46
C THR A 84 9.65 -8.59 3.60
N ILE A 85 10.32 -7.91 4.54
CA ILE A 85 10.24 -6.45 4.67
C ILE A 85 10.63 -5.75 3.35
N ARG A 86 11.67 -6.23 2.67
CA ARG A 86 12.06 -5.73 1.34
C ARG A 86 10.91 -5.84 0.34
N ASP A 87 10.23 -6.97 0.30
CA ASP A 87 9.15 -7.21 -0.66
C ASP A 87 7.99 -6.23 -0.46
N LEU A 88 7.70 -5.81 0.78
CA LEU A 88 6.74 -4.75 1.07
C LEU A 88 7.25 -3.39 0.57
N ALA A 89 8.50 -3.04 0.90
CA ALA A 89 9.09 -1.75 0.57
C ALA A 89 9.26 -1.53 -0.95
N THR A 90 9.41 -2.60 -1.73
CA THR A 90 9.59 -2.55 -3.19
C THR A 90 8.36 -2.91 -3.99
N HIS A 91 7.19 -3.06 -3.34
CA HIS A 91 5.94 -3.47 -4.00
C HIS A 91 6.03 -4.80 -4.76
N THR A 92 6.80 -5.77 -4.24
CA THR A 92 6.99 -7.11 -4.83
C THR A 92 6.44 -8.24 -3.95
N SER A 93 5.72 -7.91 -2.88
CA SER A 93 5.09 -8.88 -1.97
C SER A 93 3.92 -9.66 -2.55
N GLY A 94 3.30 -9.14 -3.62
CA GLY A 94 2.07 -9.68 -4.21
C GLY A 94 0.79 -9.19 -3.52
N VAL A 95 0.89 -8.31 -2.53
CA VAL A 95 -0.28 -7.59 -1.97
C VAL A 95 -0.72 -6.55 -2.99
N ALA A 96 -2.01 -6.57 -3.35
CA ALA A 96 -2.57 -5.70 -4.37
C ALA A 96 -3.69 -4.83 -3.79
N TYR A 97 -3.92 -3.67 -4.40
CA TYR A 97 -5.12 -2.89 -4.16
C TYR A 97 -6.25 -3.37 -5.05
N SER A 98 -7.48 -3.30 -4.56
CA SER A 98 -8.67 -3.69 -5.32
C SER A 98 -8.87 -2.90 -6.62
N PHE A 99 -8.41 -1.65 -6.68
CA PHE A 99 -8.47 -0.81 -7.88
C PHE A 99 -7.29 -1.04 -8.85
N THR A 100 -6.20 -1.63 -8.38
CA THR A 100 -5.07 -2.08 -9.23
C THR A 100 -5.17 -3.55 -9.62
N ALA A 101 -6.02 -4.30 -8.92
CA ALA A 101 -6.25 -5.71 -9.14
C ALA A 101 -6.93 -5.93 -10.49
N ASN A 102 -6.58 -7.02 -11.16
CA ASN A 102 -7.30 -7.43 -12.37
C ASN A 102 -8.77 -7.74 -12.06
N LYS A 103 -9.62 -7.78 -13.10
CA LYS A 103 -11.08 -7.96 -12.95
C LYS A 103 -11.47 -9.16 -12.09
N GLN A 104 -10.73 -10.27 -12.18
CA GLN A 104 -10.99 -11.49 -11.41
C GLN A 104 -10.66 -11.30 -9.93
N LEU A 105 -9.48 -10.74 -9.62
CA LEU A 105 -9.07 -10.45 -8.25
C LEU A 105 -9.98 -9.40 -7.60
N LYS A 106 -10.39 -8.36 -8.32
CA LYS A 106 -11.34 -7.36 -7.81
C LYS A 106 -12.65 -8.01 -7.33
N LYS A 107 -13.23 -8.91 -8.15
CA LYS A 107 -14.45 -9.66 -7.80
C LYS A 107 -14.28 -10.48 -6.52
N ILE A 108 -13.14 -11.14 -6.38
CA ILE A 108 -12.82 -11.95 -5.19
C ILE A 108 -12.72 -11.07 -3.94
N TYR A 109 -12.14 -9.87 -4.05
CA TYR A 109 -12.02 -8.94 -2.92
C TYR A 109 -13.39 -8.42 -2.48
N GLU A 110 -14.27 -8.11 -3.42
CA GLU A 110 -15.65 -7.68 -3.17
C GLU A 110 -16.49 -8.80 -2.52
N GLU A 111 -16.39 -10.04 -3.01
CA GLU A 111 -17.14 -11.20 -2.49
C GLU A 111 -16.76 -11.57 -1.05
N ASN A 112 -15.48 -11.39 -0.67
CA ASN A 112 -14.97 -11.78 0.64
C ASN A 112 -14.94 -10.63 1.65
N ASN A 113 -15.44 -9.45 1.27
CA ASN A 113 -15.43 -8.25 2.10
C ASN A 113 -14.03 -7.90 2.67
N TYR A 114 -12.97 -8.21 1.91
CA TYR A 114 -11.62 -7.81 2.31
C TYR A 114 -11.51 -6.27 2.24
N PRO A 115 -10.90 -5.62 3.25
CA PRO A 115 -10.77 -4.17 3.25
C PRO A 115 -10.09 -3.73 1.95
N LEU A 116 -10.76 -2.86 1.21
CA LEU A 116 -10.20 -2.19 0.05
C LEU A 116 -9.16 -1.21 0.59
N ILE A 117 -7.92 -1.67 0.79
CA ILE A 117 -6.87 -0.79 1.30
C ILE A 117 -6.60 0.24 0.19
N SER A 118 -6.77 1.51 0.52
CA SER A 118 -6.43 2.64 -0.33
C SER A 118 -5.03 3.09 0.04
N SER A 119 -4.08 3.06 -0.91
CA SER A 119 -3.03 4.08 -0.96
C SER A 119 -2.40 4.20 -2.33
#